data_AF-A0A7V6M4X4-F1
#
_entry.id   AF-A0A7V6M4X4-F1
#
_cell.length_a   1.000
_cell.length_b   1.000
_cell.length_c   1.000
_cell.angle_alpha   90.00
_cell.angle_beta   90.00
_cell.angle_gamma   90.00
#
_symmetry.space_group_name_H-M   'P 1'
#
loop_
_entity.id
_entity.type
_entity.pdbx_description
1 polymer ?
#
loop_
_entity_poly.entity_id
_entity_poly.type
_entity_poly.pdbx_seq_one_letter_code
_entity_poly.pdbx_strand_id
1 'polypeptide(L)'
;MKNNRGLTIIITVYLMGILSSIILVRPEVIKISDNSITFLGVIKTFCLNYWYIFIMWIMGLTIIGFIFNFFIVYFRGFIYGTLLIYLIKINFSYLVLLTLLDLIVFIPLFIILSYYSINLSYSIYKKINIRLESYHKLMYISIIVILVYSLLLEIIGAKFV
;
A
#
# COMPACT_ATOMS: atom_id res chain seq x y z
N MET A 1 26.71 1.50 13.51
CA MET A 1 25.43 2.02 12.97
C MET A 1 25.00 1.17 11.79
N LYS A 2 24.03 0.26 11.97
CA LYS A 2 23.41 -0.47 10.85
C LYS A 2 22.67 0.55 9.98
N ASN A 3 23.07 0.67 8.72
CA ASN A 3 22.61 1.73 7.83
C ASN A 3 21.14 1.51 7.44
N ASN A 4 20.22 2.33 7.96
CA ASN A 4 18.79 2.31 7.60
C ASN A 4 18.50 2.87 6.19
N ARG A 5 19.54 3.00 5.34
CA ARG A 5 19.48 3.62 4.00
C ARG A 5 18.40 3.02 3.12
N GLY A 6 18.24 1.69 3.13
CA GLY A 6 17.22 1.03 2.31
C GLY A 6 15.80 1.45 2.66
N LEU A 7 15.50 1.56 3.96
CA LEU A 7 14.19 1.99 4.45
C LEU A 7 13.95 3.47 4.12
N THR A 8 14.97 4.32 4.28
CA THR A 8 14.89 5.73 3.88
C THR A 8 14.59 5.87 2.38
N ILE A 9 15.24 5.09 1.52
CA ILE A 9 14.98 5.13 0.07
C ILE A 9 13.51 4.78 -0.22
N ILE A 10 13.00 3.70 0.38
CA ILE A 10 11.60 3.28 0.17
C ILE A 10 10.62 4.37 0.60
N ILE A 11 10.84 4.99 1.76
CA ILE A 11 10.02 6.11 2.22
C ILE A 11 10.11 7.28 1.23
N THR A 12 11.31 7.66 0.77
CA THR A 12 11.46 8.76 -0.18
C THR A 12 10.76 8.48 -1.51
N VAL A 13 10.83 7.24 -2.02
CA VAL A 13 10.13 6.85 -3.26
C VAL A 13 8.62 6.92 -3.07
N TYR A 14 8.11 6.48 -1.92
CA TYR A 14 6.69 6.59 -1.58
C TYR A 14 6.22 8.05 -1.52
N LEU A 15 6.97 8.91 -0.83
CA LEU A 15 6.70 10.35 -0.73
C LEU A 15 6.77 11.04 -2.10
N MET A 16 7.72 10.66 -2.96
CA MET A 16 7.79 11.17 -4.33
C MET A 16 6.55 10.82 -5.15
N GLY A 17 5.99 9.62 -4.96
CA GLY A 17 4.70 9.25 -5.54
C GLY A 17 3.56 10.17 -5.07
N ILE A 18 3.48 10.44 -3.76
CA ILE A 18 2.48 11.37 -3.22
C ILE A 18 2.65 12.76 -3.85
N LEU A 19 3.87 13.31 -3.84
CA LEU A 19 4.15 14.64 -4.39
C LEU A 19 3.80 14.72 -5.89
N SER A 20 4.14 13.71 -6.67
CA SER A 20 3.83 13.71 -8.10
C SER A 20 2.33 13.68 -8.36
N SER A 21 1.54 13.00 -7.53
CA SER A 21 0.07 13.03 -7.65
C SER A 21 -0.52 14.43 -7.42
N ILE A 22 0.02 15.18 -6.44
CA ILE A 22 -0.43 16.54 -6.10
C ILE A 22 -0.18 17.51 -7.25
N ILE A 23 0.92 17.31 -7.97
CA ILE A 23 1.29 18.15 -9.11
C ILE A 23 0.52 17.78 -10.38
N LEU A 24 0.33 16.48 -10.63
CA LEU A 24 -0.17 15.97 -11.91
C LEU A 24 -1.69 15.84 -11.98
N VAL A 25 -2.38 15.60 -10.86
CA VAL A 25 -3.80 15.27 -10.88
C VAL A 25 -4.66 16.48 -10.58
N ARG A 26 -5.56 16.79 -11.52
CA ARG A 26 -6.59 17.80 -11.32
C ARG A 26 -7.88 17.10 -10.89
N PRO A 27 -8.42 17.43 -9.71
CA PRO A 27 -9.62 16.77 -9.21
C PRO A 27 -10.88 17.25 -9.93
N GLU A 28 -11.53 16.32 -10.62
CA GLU A 28 -12.91 16.45 -11.11
C GLU A 28 -13.92 16.08 -10.01
N VAL A 29 -15.16 16.54 -10.13
CA VAL A 29 -16.22 16.28 -9.14
C VAL A 29 -16.71 14.84 -9.30
N ILE A 30 -16.28 13.95 -8.40
CA ILE A 30 -16.75 12.57 -8.35
C ILE A 30 -18.06 12.52 -7.55
N LYS A 31 -19.12 11.95 -8.13
CA LYS A 31 -20.34 11.61 -7.39
C LYS A 31 -20.11 10.27 -6.68
N ILE A 32 -20.24 10.26 -5.35
CA ILE A 32 -20.26 9.02 -4.57
C ILE A 32 -21.63 8.38 -4.78
N SER A 33 -21.66 7.10 -5.16
CA SER A 33 -22.90 6.32 -5.27
C SER A 33 -23.05 5.42 -4.05
N ASP A 34 -24.22 5.43 -3.43
CA ASP A 34 -24.56 4.61 -2.27
C ASP A 34 -24.54 3.12 -2.64
N ASN A 35 -23.54 2.39 -2.17
CA ASN A 35 -23.54 0.92 -2.20
C ASN A 35 -23.66 0.40 -0.77
N SER A 36 -24.61 -0.49 -0.55
CA SER A 36 -24.78 -1.18 0.73
C SER A 36 -23.59 -2.09 1.05
N ILE A 37 -23.20 -2.13 2.34
CA ILE A 37 -22.15 -3.02 2.86
C ILE A 37 -22.55 -4.46 2.56
N THR A 38 -21.70 -5.17 1.84
CA THR A 38 -21.90 -6.61 1.60
C THR A 38 -20.56 -7.31 1.71
N PHE A 39 -20.56 -8.57 2.17
CA PHE A 39 -19.33 -9.38 2.21
C PHE A 39 -18.61 -9.46 0.85
N LEU A 40 -19.38 -9.40 -0.25
CA LEU A 40 -18.88 -9.27 -1.62
C LEU A 40 -18.19 -7.93 -1.89
N GLY A 41 -18.66 -6.84 -1.27
CA GLY A 41 -18.01 -5.53 -1.26
C GLY A 41 -16.60 -5.56 -0.65
N VAL A 42 -16.43 -6.28 0.46
CA VAL A 42 -15.14 -6.42 1.15
C VAL A 42 -14.13 -7.13 0.24
N ILE A 43 -14.54 -8.27 -0.32
CA ILE A 43 -13.71 -9.06 -1.23
C ILE A 43 -13.36 -8.24 -2.49
N LYS A 44 -14.33 -7.50 -3.04
CA LYS A 44 -14.10 -6.64 -4.18
C LYS A 44 -13.09 -5.53 -3.87
N THR A 45 -13.20 -4.89 -2.71
CA THR A 45 -12.25 -3.86 -2.24
C THR A 45 -10.86 -4.45 -2.08
N PHE A 46 -10.76 -5.66 -1.52
CA PHE A 46 -9.48 -6.37 -1.39
C PHE A 46 -8.84 -6.69 -2.74
N CYS A 47 -9.59 -7.33 -3.63
CA CYS A 47 -9.11 -7.73 -4.95
C CYS A 47 -8.74 -6.52 -5.84
N LEU A 48 -9.43 -5.40 -5.70
CA LEU A 48 -9.13 -4.19 -6.50
C LEU A 48 -8.00 -3.36 -5.91
N ASN A 49 -7.91 -3.25 -4.58
CA ASN A 49 -7.03 -2.27 -3.92
C ASN A 49 -5.78 -2.85 -3.26
N TYR A 50 -5.67 -4.18 -3.06
CA TYR A 50 -4.51 -4.78 -2.37
C TYR A 50 -3.88 -5.97 -3.10
N TRP A 51 -4.36 -6.34 -4.29
CA TRP A 51 -3.80 -7.44 -5.08
C TRP A 51 -2.29 -7.29 -5.39
N TYR A 52 -1.79 -6.06 -5.52
CA TYR A 52 -0.36 -5.80 -5.76
C TYR A 52 0.54 -6.28 -4.62
N ILE A 53 0.01 -6.55 -3.43
CA ILE A 53 0.78 -7.12 -2.31
C ILE A 53 1.19 -8.56 -2.63
N PHE A 54 0.37 -9.32 -3.35
CA PHE A 54 0.76 -10.62 -3.91
C PHE A 54 1.81 -10.47 -5.02
N ILE A 55 1.70 -9.45 -5.87
CA ILE A 55 2.74 -9.18 -6.88
C ILE A 55 4.07 -8.89 -6.18
N MET A 56 4.07 -7.99 -5.19
CA MET A 56 5.30 -7.67 -4.46
C MET A 56 5.92 -8.91 -3.83
N TRP A 57 5.08 -9.79 -3.30
CA TRP A 57 5.52 -11.05 -2.72
C TRP A 57 6.28 -11.91 -3.75
N ILE A 58 5.64 -12.21 -4.88
CA ILE A 58 6.22 -13.01 -5.98
C ILE A 58 7.47 -12.33 -6.53
N MET A 59 7.41 -11.02 -6.77
CA MET A 59 8.51 -10.25 -7.32
C MET A 59 9.72 -10.28 -6.38
N GLY A 60 9.52 -10.25 -5.05
CA GLY A 60 10.60 -10.38 -4.07
C GLY A 60 11.43 -11.67 -4.20
N LEU A 61 10.88 -12.73 -4.81
CA LEU A 61 11.57 -13.99 -5.08
C LEU A 61 12.36 -13.98 -6.40
N THR A 62 12.38 -12.86 -7.12
CA THR A 62 13.04 -12.72 -8.42
C THR A 62 14.05 -11.58 -8.40
N ILE A 63 15.03 -11.63 -9.31
CA ILE A 63 16.02 -10.56 -9.50
C ILE A 63 15.36 -9.27 -9.99
N ILE A 64 14.46 -9.41 -10.97
CA ILE A 64 13.72 -8.29 -11.60
C ILE A 64 12.84 -7.57 -10.57
N GLY A 65 12.39 -8.27 -9.53
CA GLY A 65 11.58 -7.71 -8.47
C GLY A 65 12.21 -6.57 -7.70
N PHE A 66 13.53 -6.39 -7.74
CA PHE A 66 14.16 -5.21 -7.15
C PHE A 66 13.59 -3.92 -7.76
N ILE A 67 13.56 -3.85 -9.09
CA ILE A 67 13.07 -2.66 -9.83
C ILE A 67 11.55 -2.57 -9.72
N PHE A 68 10.83 -3.68 -9.93
CA PHE A 68 9.37 -3.68 -9.89
C PHE A 68 8.81 -3.30 -8.52
N ASN A 69 9.43 -3.74 -7.42
CA ASN A 69 8.98 -3.36 -6.09
C ASN A 69 9.16 -1.85 -5.83
N PHE A 70 10.20 -1.20 -6.35
CA PHE A 70 10.29 0.27 -6.30
C PHE A 70 9.20 0.95 -7.10
N PHE A 71 8.85 0.44 -8.28
CA PHE A 71 7.71 0.94 -9.05
C PHE A 71 6.40 0.80 -8.28
N ILE A 72 6.15 -0.35 -7.65
CA ILE A 72 4.94 -0.57 -6.85
C ILE A 72 4.86 0.41 -5.67
N VAL A 73 5.99 0.64 -4.97
CA VAL A 73 6.07 1.64 -3.88
C VAL A 73 5.72 3.03 -4.39
N TYR A 74 6.30 3.44 -5.52
CA TYR A 74 6.01 4.74 -6.13
C TYR A 74 4.54 4.89 -6.52
N PHE A 75 4.00 3.92 -7.27
CA PHE A 75 2.60 3.97 -7.73
C PHE A 75 1.60 3.92 -6.58
N ARG A 76 1.92 3.18 -5.50
CA ARG A 76 1.05 3.17 -4.32
C ARG A 76 1.04 4.53 -3.62
N GLY A 77 2.19 5.18 -3.50
CA GLY A 77 2.26 6.56 -3.01
C GLY A 77 1.46 7.53 -3.89
N PHE A 78 1.56 7.37 -5.21
CA PHE A 78 0.78 8.15 -6.17
C PHE A 78 -0.73 7.98 -6.00
N ILE A 79 -1.24 6.74 -5.93
CA ILE A 79 -2.67 6.45 -5.72
C ILE A 79 -3.16 7.00 -4.37
N TYR A 80 -2.33 6.93 -3.34
CA TYR A 80 -2.69 7.50 -2.04
C TYR A 80 -2.81 9.02 -2.11
N GLY A 81 -1.87 9.69 -2.78
CA GLY A 81 -1.92 11.13 -2.95
C GLY A 81 -3.10 11.60 -3.82
N THR A 82 -3.49 10.85 -4.86
CA THR A 82 -4.71 11.16 -5.61
C THR A 82 -5.95 11.08 -4.72
N LEU A 83 -6.04 10.04 -3.88
CA LEU A 83 -7.13 9.86 -2.93
C LEU A 83 -7.24 11.05 -1.96
N LEU A 84 -6.12 11.57 -1.46
CA LEU A 84 -6.10 12.79 -0.62
C LEU A 84 -6.73 13.98 -1.35
N ILE A 85 -6.30 14.26 -2.58
CA ILE A 85 -6.78 15.41 -3.36
C ILE A 85 -8.29 15.35 -3.59
N TYR A 86 -8.82 14.17 -3.90
CA TYR A 86 -10.27 13.99 -4.09
C TYR A 86 -11.04 14.11 -2.78
N LEU A 87 -10.58 13.46 -1.71
CA LEU A 87 -11.30 13.46 -0.44
C LEU A 87 -11.28 14.80 0.29
N ILE A 88 -10.23 15.62 0.11
CA ILE A 88 -10.18 17.01 0.63
C ILE A 88 -11.40 17.80 0.14
N LYS A 89 -11.82 17.59 -1.11
CA LYS A 89 -12.94 18.33 -1.72
C LYS A 89 -14.32 17.79 -1.33
N ILE A 90 -14.43 16.52 -0.97
CA ILE A 90 -15.71 15.87 -0.73
C ILE A 90 -16.09 15.92 0.76
N ASN A 91 -15.25 15.36 1.63
CA ASN A 91 -15.55 15.27 3.06
C ASN A 91 -14.25 15.20 3.88
N PHE A 92 -13.95 16.30 4.58
CA PHE A 92 -12.74 16.42 5.39
C PHE A 92 -12.71 15.45 6.59
N SER A 93 -13.86 15.19 7.22
CA SER A 93 -13.94 14.27 8.37
C SER A 93 -13.63 12.82 7.95
N TYR A 94 -14.20 12.41 6.80
CA TYR A 94 -13.93 11.11 6.22
C TYR A 94 -12.45 10.97 5.81
N LEU A 95 -11.86 12.02 5.22
CA LEU A 95 -10.43 12.05 4.91
C LEU A 95 -9.57 11.81 6.16
N VAL A 96 -9.83 12.52 7.26
CA VAL A 96 -9.00 12.43 8.48
C VAL A 96 -9.03 11.00 9.05
N LEU A 97 -10.20 10.37 9.08
CA LEU A 97 -10.32 8.99 9.56
C LEU A 97 -9.60 7.99 8.67
N LEU A 98 -9.76 8.12 7.35
CA LEU A 98 -9.14 7.20 6.39
C LEU A 98 -7.61 7.36 6.40
N THR A 99 -7.11 8.59 6.47
CA THR A 99 -5.67 8.88 6.53
C THR A 99 -5.03 8.40 7.84
N LEU A 100 -5.71 8.55 8.98
CA LEU A 100 -5.26 7.99 10.26
C LEU A 100 -5.18 6.46 10.20
N LEU A 101 -6.21 5.81 9.66
CA LEU A 101 -6.22 4.35 9.51
C LEU A 101 -5.08 3.87 8.61
N ASP A 102 -4.84 4.56 7.49
CA ASP A 102 -3.74 4.28 6.59
C ASP A 102 -2.37 4.46 7.27
N LEU A 103 -2.19 5.53 8.03
CA LEU A 103 -0.92 5.84 8.68
C LEU A 103 -0.57 4.85 9.80
N ILE A 104 -1.58 4.37 10.53
CA ILE A 104 -1.38 3.45 11.66
C ILE A 104 -1.23 2.00 11.18
N VAL A 105 -2.02 1.58 10.21
CA VAL A 105 -2.13 0.16 9.83
C VAL A 105 -1.44 -0.11 8.51
N PHE A 106 -1.87 0.57 7.45
CA PHE A 106 -1.50 0.19 6.09
C PHE A 106 -0.06 0.60 5.73
N ILE A 107 0.31 1.86 5.95
CA ILE A 107 1.63 2.41 5.56
C ILE A 107 2.77 1.66 6.27
N PRO A 108 2.74 1.43 7.59
CA PRO A 108 3.82 0.71 8.27
C PRO A 108 4.00 -0.71 7.71
N LEU A 109 2.88 -1.41 7.50
CA LEU A 109 2.87 -2.76 6.96
C LEU A 109 3.41 -2.81 5.53
N PHE A 110 2.95 -1.88 4.69
CA PHE A 110 3.38 -1.77 3.31
C PHE A 110 4.88 -1.49 3.21
N ILE A 111 5.40 -0.53 3.97
CA ILE A 111 6.83 -0.17 3.97
C ILE A 111 7.69 -1.35 4.44
N ILE A 112 7.28 -2.06 5.49
CA ILE A 112 8.01 -3.24 5.97
C ILE A 112 8.01 -4.33 4.89
N LEU A 113 6.85 -4.64 4.30
CA LEU A 113 6.77 -5.64 3.24
C LEU A 113 7.66 -5.26 2.05
N SER A 114 7.59 -4.02 1.57
CA SER A 114 8.45 -3.52 0.49
C SER A 114 9.92 -3.66 0.82
N TYR A 115 10.32 -3.34 2.05
CA TYR A 115 11.70 -3.46 2.49
C TYR A 115 12.20 -4.90 2.43
N TYR A 116 11.42 -5.85 2.93
CA TYR A 116 11.77 -7.26 2.87
C TYR A 116 11.79 -7.79 1.43
N SER A 117 10.79 -7.44 0.61
CA SER A 117 10.72 -7.86 -0.80
C SER A 117 11.92 -7.34 -1.60
N ILE A 118 12.27 -6.06 -1.46
CA ILE A 118 13.39 -5.44 -2.17
C ILE A 118 14.73 -6.04 -1.71
N ASN A 119 14.92 -6.21 -0.41
CA ASN A 119 16.14 -6.83 0.13
C ASN A 119 16.31 -8.27 -0.33
N LEU A 120 15.21 -9.03 -0.41
CA LEU A 120 15.24 -10.40 -0.88
C LEU A 120 15.64 -10.46 -2.36
N SER A 121 15.00 -9.67 -3.23
CA SER A 121 15.40 -9.54 -4.63
C SER A 121 16.88 -9.15 -4.79
N TYR A 122 17.36 -8.22 -3.97
CA TYR A 122 18.76 -7.79 -3.97
C TYR A 122 19.73 -8.88 -3.51
N SER A 123 19.33 -9.69 -2.52
CA SER A 123 20.13 -10.81 -2.06
C SER A 123 20.27 -11.92 -3.09
N ILE A 124 19.21 -12.17 -3.88
CA ILE A 124 19.23 -13.12 -4.99
C ILE A 124 20.21 -12.62 -6.06
N TYR A 125 20.16 -11.33 -6.39
CA TYR A 125 21.14 -10.70 -7.28
C TYR A 125 22.59 -10.87 -6.79
N LYS A 126 22.81 -10.70 -5.47
CA LYS A 126 24.11 -10.90 -4.84
C LYS A 126 24.48 -12.36 -4.54
N LYS A 127 23.61 -13.32 -4.85
CA LYS A 127 23.75 -14.75 -4.51
C LYS A 127 24.02 -14.99 -3.01
N ILE A 128 23.41 -14.19 -2.14
CA ILE A 128 23.50 -14.33 -0.68
C ILE A 128 22.36 -15.24 -0.22
N ASN A 129 22.67 -16.29 0.54
CA ASN A 129 21.65 -17.15 1.14
C ASN A 129 20.91 -16.40 2.26
N ILE A 130 19.63 -16.11 2.01
CA ILE A 130 18.71 -15.54 3.01
C ILE A 130 17.65 -16.58 3.37
N ARG A 131 17.27 -16.63 4.66
CA ARG A 131 16.17 -17.48 5.14
C ARG A 131 14.83 -16.96 4.62
N LEU A 132 14.20 -17.72 3.74
CA LEU A 132 12.88 -17.40 3.14
C LEU A 132 11.73 -17.48 4.16
N GLU A 133 11.88 -18.24 5.24
CA GLU A 133 10.84 -18.46 6.26
C GLU A 133 10.29 -17.15 6.84
N SER A 134 11.18 -16.21 7.17
CA SER A 134 10.78 -14.91 7.73
C SER A 134 9.96 -14.08 6.74
N TYR A 135 10.28 -14.18 5.45
CA TYR A 135 9.58 -13.47 4.39
C TYR A 135 8.17 -14.03 4.14
N HIS A 136 8.04 -15.35 4.08
CA HIS A 136 6.73 -16.00 3.95
C HIS A 136 5.85 -15.72 5.17
N LYS A 137 6.40 -15.81 6.39
CA LYS A 137 5.67 -15.48 7.62
C LYS A 137 5.15 -14.04 7.60
N LEU A 138 5.99 -13.09 7.19
CA LEU A 138 5.59 -11.69 7.07
C LEU A 138 4.47 -11.52 6.03
N MET A 139 4.54 -12.22 4.90
CA MET A 139 3.47 -12.17 3.91
C MET A 139 2.14 -12.68 4.44
N TYR A 140 2.11 -13.83 5.14
CA TYR A 140 0.87 -14.35 5.72
C TYR A 140 0.25 -13.39 6.74
N ILE A 141 1.08 -12.79 7.59
CA ILE A 141 0.63 -11.75 8.53
C ILE A 141 0.06 -10.55 7.78
N SER A 142 0.74 -10.11 6.72
CA SER A 142 0.28 -9.01 5.88
C SER A 142 -1.10 -9.27 5.30
N ILE A 143 -1.36 -10.45 4.72
CA ILE A 143 -2.69 -10.81 4.19
C ILE A 143 -3.77 -10.67 5.27
N ILE A 144 -3.54 -11.24 6.46
CA ILE A 144 -4.51 -11.22 7.56
C ILE A 144 -4.80 -9.77 7.97
N VAL A 145 -3.76 -8.96 8.17
CA VAL A 145 -3.92 -7.56 8.57
C VAL A 145 -4.65 -6.74 7.48
N ILE A 146 -4.37 -6.98 6.21
CA ILE A 146 -5.04 -6.29 5.10
C ILE A 146 -6.52 -6.68 5.01
N LEU A 147 -6.87 -7.94 5.29
CA LEU A 147 -8.27 -8.37 5.34
C LEU A 147 -9.02 -7.64 6.46
N VAL A 148 -8.44 -7.57 7.66
CA VAL A 148 -9.01 -6.81 8.78
C VAL A 148 -9.12 -5.32 8.44
N TYR A 149 -8.09 -4.75 7.81
CA TYR A 149 -8.09 -3.36 7.37
C TYR A 149 -9.15 -3.07 6.29
N SER A 150 -9.37 -3.99 5.35
CA SER A 150 -10.43 -3.88 4.33
C SER A 150 -11.82 -3.85 4.97
N LEU A 151 -12.05 -4.69 5.99
CA LEU A 151 -13.29 -4.67 6.76
C LEU A 151 -13.50 -3.33 7.49
N LEU A 152 -12.46 -2.80 8.13
CA LEU A 152 -12.54 -1.50 8.81
C LEU A 152 -12.86 -0.38 7.84
N LEU A 153 -12.24 -0.37 6.66
CA LEU A 153 -12.51 0.63 5.62
C LEU A 153 -13.97 0.59 5.16
N GLU A 154 -14.56 -0.59 4.98
CA GLU A 154 -15.95 -0.68 4.53
C GLU A 154 -16.94 -0.23 5.61
N ILE A 155 -16.68 -0.58 6.88
CA ILE A 155 -17.48 -0.10 8.01
C ILE A 155 -17.41 1.44 8.12
N ILE A 156 -16.23 2.02 7.96
CA ILE A 156 -16.05 3.48 7.99
C ILE A 156 -16.73 4.09 6.76
N GLY A 157 -16.50 3.55 5.56
CA GLY A 157 -17.10 4.03 4.31
C GLY A 157 -18.61 4.14 4.40
N ALA A 158 -19.29 3.11 4.91
CA ALA A 158 -20.73 3.10 5.05
C ALA A 158 -21.32 4.02 6.11
N LYS A 159 -20.50 4.59 6.99
CA LYS A 159 -20.93 5.61 7.96
C LYS A 159 -20.90 7.02 7.39
N PHE A 160 -20.11 7.24 6.34
CA PHE A 160 -19.84 8.57 5.76
C PHE A 160 -20.35 8.76 4.32
N VAL A 161 -20.90 7.69 3.74
CA VAL A 161 -21.83 7.72 2.61
C VAL A 161 -23.23 7.92 3.19
#